data_AF-A0A920TVE3-F1
#
_entry.id   AF-A0A920TVE3-F1
#
_cell.length_a   1.000
_cell.length_b   1.000
_cell.length_c   1.000
_cell.angle_alpha   90.00
_cell.angle_beta   90.00
_cell.angle_gamma   90.00
#
_symmetry.space_group_name_H-M   'P 1'
#
loop_
_entity.id
_entity.type
_entity.pdbx_description
1 polymer ?
#
loop_
_entity_poly.entity_id
_entity_poly.type
_entity_poly.pdbx_seq_one_letter_code
_entity_poly.pdbx_strand_id
1 'polypeptide(L)'
;MITAVGILSAGYVPNFEGIHDFQGKWCHTGRWPKEGIDLAGKRVGVIGTGASGVQLITEIAKEVGHLTVFQRTPNFCAPLRNSTIAL
;
A
#
# COMPACT_ATOMS: atom_id res chain seq x y z
N MET A 1 18.58 -11.20 -27.51
CA MET A 1 18.35 -10.39 -26.28
C MET A 1 16.97 -10.76 -25.74
N ILE A 2 16.85 -11.14 -24.46
CA ILE A 2 15.58 -11.37 -23.75
C ILE A 2 15.59 -10.41 -22.57
N THR A 3 14.61 -9.50 -22.49
CA THR A 3 14.68 -8.34 -21.56
C THR A 3 14.03 -8.58 -20.20
N ALA A 4 12.91 -9.33 -20.12
CA ALA A 4 12.28 -9.78 -18.86
C ALA A 4 12.11 -8.71 -17.75
N VAL A 5 11.88 -7.44 -18.11
CA VAL A 5 11.92 -6.29 -17.17
C VAL A 5 10.64 -6.08 -16.34
N GLY A 6 9.57 -6.84 -16.61
CA GLY A 6 8.27 -6.71 -15.93
C GLY A 6 7.49 -5.44 -16.33
N ILE A 7 6.17 -5.56 -16.43
CA ILE A 7 5.29 -4.46 -16.89
C ILE A 7 4.94 -3.43 -15.79
N LEU A 8 5.26 -3.73 -14.53
CA LEU A 8 4.94 -2.89 -13.34
C LEU A 8 6.21 -2.47 -12.58
N SER A 9 7.38 -2.49 -13.22
CA SER A 9 8.68 -2.27 -12.57
C SER A 9 9.03 -0.80 -12.36
N ALA A 10 8.49 0.10 -13.19
CA ALA A 10 8.64 1.54 -13.04
C ALA A 10 7.65 2.08 -12.00
N GLY A 11 8.10 2.23 -10.76
CA GLY A 11 7.28 2.84 -9.70
C GLY A 11 6.93 4.30 -9.99
N TYR A 12 5.77 4.75 -9.50
CA TYR A 12 5.28 6.12 -9.65
C TYR A 12 4.87 6.70 -8.31
N VAL A 13 5.46 7.84 -7.93
CA VAL A 13 5.04 8.63 -6.78
C VAL A 13 4.52 9.97 -7.35
N PRO A 14 3.24 10.33 -7.12
CA PRO A 14 2.75 11.64 -7.51
C PRO A 14 3.61 12.75 -6.92
N ASN A 15 3.79 13.84 -7.66
CA ASN A 15 4.46 15.02 -7.13
C ASN A 15 3.56 15.70 -6.09
N PHE A 16 3.72 15.32 -4.82
CA PHE A 16 3.07 15.98 -3.70
C PHE A 16 3.94 17.15 -3.24
N GLU A 17 3.40 18.35 -3.33
CA GLU A 17 4.03 19.53 -2.75
C GLU A 17 4.26 19.31 -1.25
N GLY A 18 5.47 19.61 -0.77
CA GLY A 18 5.86 19.43 0.63
C GLY A 18 6.08 17.98 1.08
N ILE A 19 6.16 16.99 0.19
CA ILE A 19 6.40 15.59 0.58
C ILE A 19 7.69 15.39 1.39
N HIS A 20 8.71 16.21 1.13
CA HIS A 20 9.99 16.17 1.84
C HIS A 20 9.94 16.90 3.19
N ASP A 21 8.93 17.73 3.42
CA ASP A 21 8.72 18.45 4.68
C ASP A 21 7.89 17.63 5.67
N PHE A 22 7.32 16.51 5.23
CA PHE A 22 6.56 15.61 6.10
C PHE A 22 7.48 14.99 7.15
N GLN A 23 7.22 15.32 8.41
CA GLN A 23 8.02 14.87 9.57
C GLN A 23 7.74 13.40 9.95
N GLY A 24 6.68 12.80 9.41
CA GLY A 24 6.37 11.39 9.62
C GLY A 24 7.12 10.48 8.64
N LYS A 25 7.09 9.17 8.92
CA LYS A 25 7.59 8.17 7.98
C LYS A 25 6.59 7.97 6.84
N TRP A 26 7.10 7.87 5.62
CA TRP A 26 6.30 7.48 4.46
C TRP A 26 7.12 6.55 3.56
N CYS A 27 6.43 5.71 2.79
CA CYS A 27 7.04 4.91 1.73
C CYS A 27 6.04 4.66 0.61
N HIS A 28 6.54 4.33 -0.58
CA HIS A 28 5.71 3.75 -1.64
C HIS A 28 5.59 2.24 -1.42
N THR A 29 4.41 1.65 -1.64
CA THR A 29 4.17 0.21 -1.38
C THR A 29 5.12 -0.71 -2.14
N GLY A 30 5.48 -0.36 -3.37
CA GLY A 30 6.51 -1.06 -4.17
C GLY A 30 7.96 -0.91 -3.67
N ARG A 31 8.19 -0.12 -2.62
CA ARG A 31 9.50 0.09 -1.95
C ARG A 31 9.33 0.05 -0.42
N TRP A 32 8.50 -0.87 0.07
CA TRP A 32 8.30 -1.06 1.50
C TRP A 32 9.64 -1.40 2.20
N PRO A 33 9.95 -0.82 3.38
CA PRO A 33 11.16 -1.13 4.13
C PRO A 33 11.25 -2.61 4.50
N LYS A 34 12.43 -3.22 4.40
CA LYS A 34 12.61 -4.67 4.63
C LYS A 34 12.44 -5.04 6.11
N GLU A 35 12.87 -4.13 6.98
CA GLU A 35 12.71 -4.17 8.43
C GLU A 35 11.26 -3.93 8.88
N GLY A 36 10.37 -3.59 7.95
CA GLY A 36 8.99 -3.22 8.24
C GLY A 36 8.84 -1.79 8.75
N ILE A 37 7.60 -1.44 9.08
CA ILE A 37 7.25 -0.16 9.68
C ILE A 37 6.42 -0.50 10.91
N ASP A 38 6.83 -0.01 12.08
CA ASP A 38 5.98 -0.03 13.27
C ASP A 38 4.75 0.84 13.00
N LEU A 39 3.55 0.26 13.06
CA LEU A 39 2.29 0.95 12.81
C LEU A 39 1.40 1.01 14.05
N ALA A 40 1.77 0.31 15.12
CA ALA A 40 1.01 0.18 16.35
C ALA A 40 0.59 1.54 16.93
N GLY A 41 -0.73 1.74 17.06
CA GLY A 41 -1.31 2.95 17.63
C GLY A 41 -1.10 4.23 16.81
N LYS A 42 -0.44 4.17 15.64
CA LYS A 42 -0.17 5.35 14.81
C LYS A 42 -1.40 5.78 14.01
N ARG A 43 -1.40 7.05 13.62
CA ARG A 43 -2.33 7.61 12.64
C ARG A 43 -1.72 7.45 11.25
N VAL A 44 -2.35 6.65 10.40
CA VAL A 44 -1.81 6.26 9.10
C VAL A 44 -2.72 6.72 7.98
N GLY A 45 -2.14 7.34 6.96
CA GLY A 45 -2.79 7.68 5.71
C GLY A 45 -2.36 6.72 4.60
N VAL A 46 -3.32 6.14 3.87
CA VAL A 46 -3.05 5.35 2.66
C VAL A 46 -3.64 6.08 1.46
N ILE A 47 -2.80 6.40 0.48
CA ILE A 47 -3.19 7.10 -0.74
C ILE A 47 -3.30 6.10 -1.89
N GLY A 48 -4.49 5.99 -2.46
CA GLY A 48 -4.78 5.07 -3.55
C GLY A 48 -5.45 3.77 -3.09
N THR A 49 -6.40 3.32 -3.89
CA THR A 49 -7.28 2.17 -3.61
C THR A 49 -7.18 1.10 -4.70
N GLY A 50 -6.08 1.05 -5.45
CA GLY A 50 -5.78 -0.08 -6.35
C GLY A 50 -5.51 -1.38 -5.60
N ALA A 51 -5.08 -2.43 -6.30
CA ALA A 51 -4.81 -3.74 -5.69
C ALA A 51 -3.88 -3.66 -4.46
N SER A 52 -2.76 -2.93 -4.57
CA SER A 52 -1.84 -2.72 -3.44
C SER A 52 -2.48 -2.00 -2.26
N GLY A 53 -3.33 -1.00 -2.53
CA GLY A 53 -4.04 -0.25 -1.49
C GLY A 53 -5.04 -1.14 -0.76
N VAL A 54 -5.90 -1.86 -1.51
CA VAL A 54 -6.91 -2.78 -0.96
C VAL A 54 -6.27 -3.85 -0.08
N GLN A 55 -5.18 -4.49 -0.54
CA GLN A 55 -4.48 -5.50 0.24
C GLN A 55 -3.79 -4.91 1.49
N LEU A 56 -3.19 -3.73 1.36
CA LEU A 56 -2.49 -3.09 2.48
C LEU A 56 -3.46 -2.65 3.58
N ILE A 57 -4.55 -1.95 3.22
CA ILE A 57 -5.50 -1.41 4.22
C ILE A 57 -6.17 -2.52 5.03
N THR A 58 -6.44 -3.68 4.41
CA THR A 58 -7.04 -4.82 5.13
C THR A 58 -6.11 -5.40 6.18
N GLU A 59 -4.80 -5.38 5.92
CA GLU A 59 -3.81 -5.90 6.87
C GLU A 59 -3.48 -4.89 7.98
N ILE A 60 -3.16 -3.65 7.62
CA ILE A 60 -2.70 -2.67 8.63
C ILE A 60 -3.81 -2.13 9.53
N ALA A 61 -5.08 -2.20 9.09
CA ALA A 61 -6.23 -1.75 9.89
C ALA A 61 -6.34 -2.47 11.24
N LYS A 62 -5.73 -3.66 11.37
CA LYS A 62 -5.71 -4.46 12.60
C LYS A 62 -4.76 -3.90 13.67
N GLU A 63 -3.80 -3.06 13.28
CA GLU A 63 -2.67 -2.62 14.12
C GLU A 63 -2.67 -1.09 14.39
N VAL A 64 -3.08 -0.30 13.39
CA VAL A 64 -3.04 1.17 13.46
C VAL A 64 -4.07 1.71 14.46
N GLY A 65 -3.73 2.83 15.11
CA GLY A 65 -4.68 3.52 15.99
C GLY A 65 -5.78 4.26 15.21
N HIS A 66 -5.45 4.76 14.03
CA HIS A 66 -6.42 5.38 13.12
C HIS A 66 -5.97 5.24 11.67
N LEU A 67 -6.86 4.78 10.79
CA LEU A 67 -6.59 4.64 9.36
C LEU A 67 -7.44 5.63 8.55
N THR A 68 -6.79 6.47 7.74
CA THR A 68 -7.46 7.31 6.74
C THR A 68 -7.11 6.81 5.34
N VAL A 69 -8.12 6.48 4.53
CA VAL A 69 -7.94 6.02 3.15
C VAL A 69 -8.34 7.12 2.17
N PHE A 70 -7.37 7.63 1.41
CA PHE A 70 -7.59 8.66 0.40
C PHE A 70 -7.89 8.00 -0.95
N GLN A 71 -9.19 7.92 -1.28
CA GLN A 71 -9.68 7.35 -2.52
C GLN A 71 -9.95 8.42 -3.57
N ARG A 72 -9.35 8.27 -4.77
CA ARG A 72 -9.72 9.07 -5.94
C ARG A 72 -10.81 8.39 -6.78
N THR A 73 -10.59 7.13 -7.13
CA THR A 73 -11.52 6.30 -7.91
C THR A 73 -11.64 4.96 -7.19
N PRO A 74 -12.87 4.47 -6.91
CA PRO A 74 -13.05 3.21 -6.22
C PRO A 74 -12.56 2.03 -7.08
N ASN A 75 -12.07 1.00 -6.40
CA ASN A 75 -11.74 -0.26 -7.04
C ASN A 75 -12.93 -1.22 -6.94
N PHE A 76 -13.23 -1.92 -8.04
CA PHE A 76 -14.23 -2.98 -8.02
C PHE A 76 -13.60 -4.24 -7.45
N CYS A 77 -13.86 -4.50 -6.17
CA CYS A 77 -13.33 -5.66 -5.47
C CYS A 77 -14.34 -6.82 -5.45
N ALA A 78 -13.82 -8.04 -5.46
CA ALA A 78 -14.58 -9.26 -5.24
C ALA A 78 -13.99 -10.03 -4.04
N PRO A 79 -14.80 -10.79 -3.28
CA PRO A 79 -14.29 -11.63 -2.20
C PRO A 79 -13.29 -12.67 -2.74
N LEU A 80 -12.10 -12.72 -2.14
CA LEU A 80 -11.03 -13.63 -2.57
C LEU A 80 -11.38 -15.12 -2.38
N ARG A 81 -12.26 -15.43 -1.41
CA ARG A 81 -12.63 -16.81 -1.01
C ARG A 81 -11.40 -17.71 -0.78
N ASN A 82 -10.38 -17.14 -0.14
CA ASN A 82 -9.13 -17.83 0.11
C ASN A 82 -9.34 -19.01 1.08
N SER A 83 -8.75 -20.17 0.78
CA SER A 83 -8.80 -21.37 1.61
C SER A 83 -7.51 -22.18 1.44
N THR A 84 -7.20 -23.05 2.39
CA THR A 84 -6.10 -24.02 2.22
C THR A 84 -6.35 -24.85 0.96
N ILE A 85 -5.31 -24.98 0.13
CA ILE A 85 -5.35 -25.88 -1.02
C ILE A 85 -5.14 -27.30 -0.48
N ALA A 86 -6.19 -28.12 -0.49
CA ALA A 86 -6.06 -29.54 -0.18
C ALA A 86 -5.45 -30.26 -1.40
N LEU A 87 -4.43 -31.08 -1.16
CA LEU A 87 -3.88 -32.03 -2.13
C LEU A 87 -4.75 -33.27 -2.23
#